data_AF-A0A2G6RB07-F1
#
_entry.id   AF-A0A2G6RB07-F1
#
_cell.length_a   1.000
_cell.length_b   1.000
_cell.length_c   1.000
_cell.angle_alpha   90.00
_cell.angle_beta   90.00
_cell.angle_gamma   90.00
#
_symmetry.space_group_name_H-M   'P 1'
#
loop_
_entity.id
_entity.type
_entity.pdbx_description
1 polymer ?
#
loop_
_entity_poly.entity_id
_entity_poly.type
_entity_poly.pdbx_seq_one_letter_code
_entity_poly.pdbx_strand_id
1 'polypeptide(L)'
;MGLLLQLSAFMILIYRGRIVHFTIFTGFKKPLEHLSKKWIKAAILGTIWASSEIVLGSFLHNLKIPFAGNILTAIGLVILISASYKWKEKGLFWRAGIICAFLKTMSPSAVIFGPMVAITSEALLMEISVRFLGRNYAGFITGSVLAMSWNLMQKIVNFIIFYGYNIVEVYANLMRYAERQLHLKFNAVWGPLLILLIIYAAFGAFAAIVGIRTGKKIADNKSNPSGYDFRKATTVATKTEKSIFSYSIFWLVLNLILMAGTLLLIGQIPFRLWVLLVIAVVLVWALRYNRALRQLVKPKFWIFFVLITILTALVFSRLQTESTSLKAAVLIGIEMNLRAIVLIMGFTVLGTELYNPKIRHFFQKSRFRQLPLALELSFESLPAMVANVPDVKSLLKNPGVVVQQMMQYADFRLQEIKNSSQTASSVFITGEIGAGKTTFLKAIISKLKTEGHSISGFYSERIINNEQTSGYDLVDIESGKKTIFLRTEGNVTQQKIGRYYIYPEAFALAEQSAKRFSGGIFILDEVGRLELEGKGWHNTLMQLTKLKKAKLLLVVRKEFQQQIIEKYGLLPRKIFLVSQLSTEKLQSAIIETLLEHNHF
;
A
#
# COMPACT_ATOMS: atom_id res chain seq x y z
N MET A 1 13.75 23.56 -27.55
CA MET A 1 13.96 23.39 -26.08
C MET A 1 12.75 23.87 -25.26
N GLY A 2 12.17 25.04 -25.55
CA GLY A 2 10.95 25.54 -24.88
C GLY A 2 9.68 24.67 -25.05
N LEU A 3 9.48 24.06 -26.23
CA LEU A 3 8.35 23.15 -26.48
C LEU A 3 8.43 21.83 -25.68
N LEU A 4 9.65 21.36 -25.39
CA LEU A 4 9.90 20.17 -24.56
C LEU A 4 9.68 20.44 -23.07
N LEU A 5 9.99 21.66 -22.63
CA LEU A 5 9.65 22.14 -21.29
C LEU A 5 8.13 22.34 -21.12
N GLN A 6 7.44 22.92 -22.11
CA GLN A 6 5.97 23.02 -22.11
C GLN A 6 5.28 21.65 -22.16
N LEU A 7 5.77 20.69 -22.95
CA LEU A 7 5.25 19.32 -22.97
C LEU A 7 5.50 18.58 -21.65
N SER A 8 6.64 18.82 -20.99
CA SER A 8 6.94 18.25 -19.67
C SER A 8 6.07 18.85 -18.56
N ALA A 9 5.82 20.17 -18.60
CA ALA A 9 4.90 20.85 -17.69
C ALA A 9 3.45 20.41 -17.92
N PHE A 10 3.04 20.19 -19.17
CA PHE A 10 1.72 19.65 -19.53
C PHE A 10 1.58 18.18 -19.10
N MET A 11 2.65 17.38 -19.17
CA MET A 11 2.66 15.99 -18.67
C MET A 11 2.59 15.93 -17.13
N ILE A 12 3.26 16.86 -16.44
CA ILE A 12 3.20 17.01 -14.97
C ILE A 12 1.83 17.55 -14.52
N LEU A 13 1.21 18.46 -15.27
CA LEU A 13 -0.14 18.98 -15.00
C LEU A 13 -1.24 17.92 -15.25
N ILE A 14 -1.13 17.12 -16.31
CA ILE A 14 -2.00 15.95 -16.53
C ILE A 14 -1.82 14.93 -15.39
N TYR A 15 -0.60 14.77 -14.84
CA TYR A 15 -0.31 13.85 -13.74
C TYR A 15 -0.79 14.35 -12.36
N ARG A 16 -0.86 15.67 -12.14
CA ARG A 16 -1.46 16.24 -10.92
C ARG A 16 -2.98 16.02 -10.85
N GLY A 17 -3.64 15.85 -12.00
CA GLY A 17 -5.10 15.64 -12.11
C GLY A 17 -5.53 14.20 -12.41
N ARG A 18 -4.63 13.31 -12.84
CA ARG A 18 -4.94 11.91 -13.14
C ARG A 18 -3.85 11.00 -12.59
N ILE A 19 -3.93 10.69 -11.30
CA ILE A 19 -3.43 9.41 -10.79
C ILE A 19 -4.19 8.35 -11.60
N VAL A 20 -3.49 7.71 -12.53
CA VAL A 20 -4.03 6.58 -13.30
C VAL A 20 -4.52 5.56 -12.28
N HIS A 21 -5.84 5.40 -12.20
CA HIS A 21 -6.50 4.43 -11.32
C HIS A 21 -6.06 3.02 -11.74
N PHE A 22 -5.03 2.51 -11.07
CA PHE A 22 -4.71 1.10 -11.07
C PHE A 22 -5.72 0.40 -10.15
N THR A 23 -6.84 -0.02 -10.74
CA THR A 23 -7.84 -0.92 -10.15
C THR A 23 -7.26 -2.34 -10.00
N ILE A 24 -6.10 -2.48 -9.36
CA ILE A 24 -5.42 -3.77 -9.17
C ILE A 24 -5.65 -4.33 -7.76
N PHE A 25 -5.99 -3.51 -6.75
CA PHE A 25 -6.11 -3.97 -5.36
C PHE A 25 -7.43 -3.60 -4.64
N THR A 26 -8.45 -3.11 -5.35
CA THR A 26 -9.69 -2.58 -4.76
C THR A 26 -10.71 -3.66 -4.29
N GLY A 27 -10.31 -4.93 -4.21
CA GLY A 27 -11.15 -6.05 -3.76
C GLY A 27 -10.93 -6.47 -2.30
N PHE A 28 -10.11 -5.74 -1.56
CA PHE A 28 -9.82 -6.00 -0.17
C PHE A 28 -10.41 -4.84 0.66
N LYS A 29 -11.36 -5.20 1.52
CA LYS A 29 -11.89 -4.38 2.62
C LYS A 29 -12.09 -5.37 3.76
N LYS A 30 -11.00 -5.99 4.23
CA LYS A 30 -11.00 -6.72 5.50
C LYS A 30 -10.39 -5.80 6.55
N PRO A 31 -10.95 -5.74 7.77
CA PRO A 31 -10.50 -4.81 8.78
C PRO A 31 -9.00 -5.00 9.07
N LEU A 32 -8.30 -3.87 9.23
CA LEU A 32 -6.87 -3.75 9.59
C LEU A 32 -6.50 -4.47 10.91
N GLU A 33 -7.49 -5.00 11.64
CA GLU A 33 -7.40 -5.69 12.94
C GLU A 33 -6.54 -6.96 12.91
N HIS A 34 -6.39 -7.62 11.75
CA HIS A 34 -5.62 -8.87 11.63
C HIS A 34 -4.12 -8.71 11.32
N LEU A 35 -3.63 -7.49 11.12
CA LEU A 35 -2.24 -7.27 10.74
C LEU A 35 -1.35 -7.18 11.98
N SER A 36 -0.33 -8.04 12.11
CA SER A 36 0.57 -7.93 13.25
C SER A 36 1.33 -6.60 13.21
N LYS A 37 1.67 -6.08 14.39
CA LYS A 37 2.47 -4.85 14.54
C LYS A 37 3.74 -4.85 13.67
N LYS A 38 4.36 -6.03 13.46
CA LYS A 38 5.55 -6.19 12.61
C LYS A 38 5.25 -5.89 11.14
N TRP A 39 4.12 -6.37 10.64
CA TRP A 39 3.71 -6.19 9.25
C TRP A 39 3.12 -4.80 9.00
N ILE A 40 2.44 -4.18 9.96
CA ILE A 40 2.04 -2.77 9.87
C ILE A 40 3.28 -1.88 9.74
N LYS A 41 4.28 -2.06 10.61
CA LYS A 41 5.54 -1.31 10.54
C LYS A 41 6.28 -1.54 9.23
N ALA A 42 6.35 -2.79 8.77
CA ALA A 42 6.97 -3.12 7.49
C ALA A 42 6.23 -2.51 6.30
N ALA A 43 4.89 -2.49 6.31
CA ALA A 43 4.07 -1.87 5.29
C ALA A 43 4.35 -0.38 5.17
N ILE A 44 4.37 0.30 6.32
CA ILE A 44 4.68 1.72 6.37
C ILE A 44 6.10 1.97 5.82
N LEU A 45 7.13 1.29 6.33
CA LEU A 45 8.52 1.45 5.84
C LEU A 45 8.67 1.11 4.36
N GLY A 46 8.05 0.02 3.91
CA GLY A 46 8.04 -0.40 2.52
C GLY A 46 7.40 0.66 1.61
N THR A 47 6.32 1.31 2.05
CA THR A 47 5.70 2.43 1.33
C THR A 47 6.59 3.67 1.30
N ILE A 48 7.31 3.99 2.37
CA ILE A 48 8.28 5.11 2.39
C ILE A 48 9.35 4.87 1.35
N TRP A 49 9.96 3.69 1.40
CA TRP A 49 11.03 3.31 0.50
C TRP A 49 10.52 3.29 -0.95
N ALA A 50 9.38 2.66 -1.22
CA ALA A 50 8.78 2.63 -2.56
C ALA A 50 8.46 4.03 -3.09
N SER A 51 7.94 4.92 -2.23
CA SER A 51 7.67 6.30 -2.62
C SER A 51 8.94 7.02 -3.07
N SER A 52 10.03 6.89 -2.29
CA SER A 52 11.33 7.45 -2.67
C SER A 52 11.86 6.84 -3.96
N GLU A 53 11.71 5.53 -4.13
CA GLU A 53 12.16 4.75 -5.28
C GLU A 53 11.39 5.08 -6.57
N ILE A 54 10.11 5.44 -6.46
CA ILE A 54 9.26 5.82 -7.60
C ILE A 54 9.53 7.27 -8.00
N VAL A 55 9.47 8.21 -7.04
CA VAL A 55 9.62 9.64 -7.28
C VAL A 55 11.05 10.00 -7.66
N LEU A 56 12.02 9.65 -6.81
CA LEU A 56 13.43 9.98 -7.06
C LEU A 56 14.01 9.13 -8.18
N GLY A 57 13.60 7.86 -8.29
CA GLY A 57 14.07 7.00 -9.37
C GLY A 57 13.69 7.55 -10.74
N SER A 58 12.42 7.92 -10.93
CA SER A 58 11.99 8.53 -12.19
C SER A 58 12.73 9.84 -12.48
N PHE A 59 12.95 10.68 -11.47
CA PHE A 59 13.73 11.91 -11.62
C PHE A 59 15.20 11.67 -12.00
N LEU A 60 15.91 10.82 -11.27
CA LEU A 60 17.33 10.52 -11.52
C LEU A 60 17.54 9.89 -12.90
N HIS A 61 16.63 9.00 -13.31
CA HIS A 61 16.66 8.40 -14.64
C HIS A 61 16.37 9.43 -15.74
N ASN A 62 15.45 10.37 -15.51
CA ASN A 62 15.15 11.43 -16.47
C ASN A 62 16.35 12.39 -16.66
N LEU A 63 17.13 12.64 -15.60
CA LEU A 63 18.36 13.42 -15.68
C LEU A 63 19.58 12.63 -16.20
N LYS A 64 19.43 11.32 -16.45
CA LYS A 64 20.52 10.41 -16.84
C LYS A 64 21.73 10.49 -15.89
N ILE A 65 21.49 10.66 -14.59
CA ILE A 65 22.56 10.72 -13.59
C ILE A 65 23.26 9.36 -13.53
N PRO A 66 24.61 9.30 -13.64
CA PRO A 66 25.34 8.06 -13.50
C PRO A 66 25.15 7.48 -12.09
N PHE A 67 25.12 6.15 -11.98
CA PHE A 67 24.92 5.45 -10.70
C PHE A 67 23.58 5.73 -9.99
N ALA A 68 22.54 6.17 -10.71
CA ALA A 68 21.20 6.40 -10.15
C ALA A 68 20.70 5.24 -9.28
N GLY A 69 20.89 3.98 -9.71
CA GLY A 69 20.53 2.79 -8.93
C GLY A 69 21.22 2.72 -7.56
N ASN A 70 22.52 3.05 -7.49
CA ASN A 70 23.24 3.05 -6.22
C ASN A 70 22.76 4.18 -5.30
N ILE A 71 22.45 5.35 -5.85
CA ILE A 71 21.89 6.46 -5.05
C ILE A 71 20.55 6.04 -4.42
N LEU A 72 19.72 5.34 -5.19
CA LEU A 72 18.43 4.82 -4.71
C LEU A 72 18.61 3.76 -3.61
N THR A 73 19.52 2.80 -3.80
CA THR A 73 19.89 1.82 -2.76
C THR A 73 20.41 2.53 -1.50
N ALA A 74 21.20 3.60 -1.64
CA ALA A 74 21.71 4.36 -0.48
C ALA A 74 20.57 4.96 0.33
N ILE A 75 19.59 5.58 -0.35
CA ILE A 75 18.41 6.17 0.29
C ILE A 75 17.60 5.09 1.00
N GLY A 76 17.37 3.95 0.34
CA GLY A 76 16.69 2.79 0.93
C GLY A 76 17.38 2.30 2.22
N LEU A 77 18.70 2.12 2.18
CA LEU A 77 19.49 1.71 3.35
C LEU A 77 19.44 2.74 4.48
N VAL A 78 19.55 4.03 4.17
CA VAL A 78 19.45 5.12 5.16
C VAL A 78 18.08 5.07 5.85
N ILE A 79 16.98 4.90 5.09
CA ILE A 79 15.61 4.78 5.64
C ILE A 79 15.51 3.57 6.57
N LEU A 80 15.95 2.39 6.10
CA LEU A 80 15.88 1.14 6.88
C LEU A 80 16.69 1.22 8.18
N ILE A 81 17.93 1.70 8.11
CA ILE A 81 18.81 1.85 9.29
C ILE A 81 18.21 2.86 10.26
N SER A 82 17.78 4.02 9.78
CA SER A 82 17.18 5.06 10.63
C SER A 82 15.95 4.55 11.36
N ALA A 83 15.08 3.81 10.67
CA ALA A 83 13.90 3.20 11.27
C ALA A 83 14.24 2.14 12.33
N SER A 84 15.36 1.44 12.19
CA SER A 84 15.76 0.37 13.11
C SER A 84 16.15 0.84 14.51
N TYR A 85 16.57 2.11 14.65
CA TYR A 85 16.81 2.75 15.94
C TYR A 85 15.50 2.93 16.73
N LYS A 86 14.37 3.06 16.02
CA LYS A 86 13.04 3.18 16.60
C LYS A 86 12.33 1.82 16.74
N TRP A 87 12.41 0.99 15.72
CA TRP A 87 11.67 -0.27 15.60
C TRP A 87 12.64 -1.46 15.55
N LYS A 88 12.73 -2.17 16.69
CA LYS A 88 13.66 -3.28 16.90
C LYS A 88 13.03 -4.66 16.64
N GLU A 89 11.95 -4.76 15.88
CA GLU A 89 11.34 -6.06 15.56
C GLU A 89 12.19 -6.90 14.61
N LYS A 90 12.35 -8.21 14.89
CA LYS A 90 13.08 -9.13 14.01
C LYS A 90 12.35 -9.32 12.68
N GLY A 91 13.08 -9.27 11.57
CA GLY A 91 12.52 -9.44 10.23
C GLY A 91 11.86 -8.20 9.66
N LEU A 92 12.22 -7.00 10.10
CA LEU A 92 11.61 -5.77 9.61
C LEU A 92 12.13 -5.41 8.21
N PHE A 93 13.42 -5.61 7.93
CA PHE A 93 14.04 -5.15 6.69
C PHE A 93 13.56 -5.96 5.49
N TRP A 94 13.64 -7.29 5.55
CA TRP A 94 13.19 -8.13 4.44
C TRP A 94 11.70 -7.97 4.14
N ARG A 95 10.84 -7.76 5.15
CA ARG A 95 9.41 -7.51 4.94
C ARG A 95 9.18 -6.17 4.25
N ALA A 96 9.87 -5.12 4.69
CA ALA A 96 9.79 -3.81 4.06
C ALA A 96 10.32 -3.86 2.61
N GLY A 97 11.39 -4.60 2.35
CA GLY A 97 11.95 -4.80 1.01
C GLY A 97 11.01 -5.53 0.06
N ILE A 98 10.37 -6.62 0.50
CA ILE A 98 9.36 -7.32 -0.32
C ILE A 98 8.20 -6.38 -0.65
N ILE A 99 7.69 -5.65 0.34
CA ILE A 99 6.59 -4.69 0.12
C ILE A 99 7.04 -3.60 -0.87
N CYS A 100 8.23 -3.03 -0.69
CA CYS A 100 8.79 -2.03 -1.61
C CYS A 100 8.90 -2.57 -3.04
N ALA A 101 9.45 -3.78 -3.21
CA ALA A 101 9.59 -4.43 -4.51
C ALA A 101 8.23 -4.61 -5.20
N PHE A 102 7.19 -5.06 -4.47
CA PHE A 102 5.84 -5.16 -5.03
C PHE A 102 5.25 -3.79 -5.39
N LEU A 103 5.46 -2.74 -4.59
CA LEU A 103 4.97 -1.41 -4.92
C LEU A 103 5.70 -0.80 -6.13
N LYS A 104 6.96 -1.19 -6.37
CA LYS A 104 7.74 -0.76 -7.54
C LYS A 104 7.11 -1.19 -8.86
N THR A 105 6.27 -2.23 -8.89
CA THR A 105 5.51 -2.61 -10.10
C THR A 105 4.52 -1.54 -10.54
N MET A 106 4.16 -0.60 -9.66
CA MET A 106 3.30 0.54 -9.99
C MET A 106 4.07 1.70 -10.64
N SER A 107 5.39 1.59 -10.78
CA SER A 107 6.22 2.58 -11.46
C SER A 107 6.07 2.47 -12.98
N PRO A 108 5.98 3.59 -13.72
CA PRO A 108 5.80 3.59 -15.18
C PRO A 108 7.05 3.14 -15.99
N SER A 109 8.05 2.55 -15.33
CA SER A 109 9.30 2.11 -15.95
C SER A 109 9.13 0.82 -16.75
N ALA A 110 9.78 0.75 -17.92
CA ALA A 110 9.62 -0.37 -18.84
C ALA A 110 10.37 -1.66 -18.44
N VAL A 111 11.23 -1.60 -17.42
CA VAL A 111 11.99 -2.75 -16.89
C VAL A 111 11.72 -2.86 -15.38
N ILE A 112 10.74 -3.70 -15.04
CA ILE A 112 10.19 -3.77 -13.68
C ILE A 112 10.88 -4.87 -12.85
N PHE A 113 11.20 -6.02 -13.46
CA PHE A 113 11.63 -7.21 -12.72
C PHE A 113 13.04 -7.10 -12.11
N GLY A 114 13.99 -6.49 -12.83
CA GLY A 114 15.37 -6.32 -12.36
C GLY A 114 15.46 -5.55 -11.03
N PRO A 115 14.92 -4.33 -10.94
CA PRO A 115 14.88 -3.57 -9.70
C PRO A 115 14.16 -4.28 -8.54
N MET A 116 13.11 -5.07 -8.80
CA MET A 116 12.41 -5.82 -7.74
C MET A 116 13.31 -6.86 -7.08
N VAL A 117 14.08 -7.60 -7.88
CA VAL A 117 15.06 -8.57 -7.39
C VAL A 117 16.18 -7.86 -6.63
N ALA A 118 16.60 -6.69 -7.10
CA ALA A 118 17.61 -5.86 -6.43
C ALA A 118 17.16 -5.48 -5.01
N ILE A 119 16.04 -4.77 -4.90
CA ILE A 119 15.47 -4.26 -3.64
C ILE A 119 15.24 -5.40 -2.64
N THR A 120 14.72 -6.53 -3.11
CA THR A 120 14.47 -7.69 -2.24
C THR A 120 15.77 -8.29 -1.72
N SER A 121 16.79 -8.41 -2.57
CA SER A 121 18.10 -8.97 -2.21
C SER A 121 18.87 -8.04 -1.28
N GLU A 122 18.88 -6.74 -1.56
CA GLU A 122 19.47 -5.70 -0.70
C GLU A 122 18.88 -5.76 0.72
N ALA A 123 17.55 -5.82 0.83
CA ALA A 123 16.86 -5.91 2.12
C ALA A 123 17.15 -7.22 2.86
N LEU A 124 17.29 -8.33 2.12
CA LEU A 124 17.63 -9.63 2.68
C LEU A 124 19.07 -9.66 3.18
N LEU A 125 20.04 -9.18 2.40
CA LEU A 125 21.45 -9.08 2.79
C LEU A 125 21.61 -8.21 4.04
N MET A 126 20.89 -7.09 4.08
CA MET A 126 20.86 -6.22 5.25
C MET A 126 20.29 -6.93 6.50
N GLU A 127 19.18 -7.66 6.35
CA GLU A 127 18.60 -8.45 7.43
C GLU A 127 19.55 -9.55 7.92
N ILE A 128 20.18 -10.29 6.99
CA ILE A 128 21.13 -11.36 7.31
C ILE A 128 22.29 -10.78 8.12
N SER A 129 22.91 -9.71 7.64
CA SER A 129 24.02 -9.06 8.32
C SER A 129 23.67 -8.64 9.75
N VAL A 130 22.54 -7.95 9.93
CA VAL A 130 22.09 -7.45 11.23
C VAL A 130 21.64 -8.59 12.16
N ARG A 131 21.23 -9.75 11.63
CA ARG A 131 20.94 -10.94 12.44
C ARG A 131 22.21 -11.60 12.95
N PHE A 132 23.26 -11.69 12.13
CA PHE A 132 24.52 -12.35 12.51
C PHE A 132 25.39 -11.47 13.39
N LEU A 133 25.60 -10.21 13.02
CA LEU A 133 26.51 -9.29 13.72
C LEU A 133 25.79 -8.40 14.76
N GLY A 134 24.46 -8.45 14.78
CA GLY A 134 23.61 -7.66 15.68
C GLY A 134 23.26 -6.26 15.15
N ARG A 135 22.40 -5.57 15.90
CA ARG A 135 22.00 -4.17 15.63
C ARG A 135 22.99 -3.16 16.19
N ASN A 136 24.23 -3.26 15.71
CA ASN A 136 25.32 -2.36 16.06
C ASN A 136 25.92 -1.76 14.78
N TYR A 137 26.93 -0.92 14.94
CA TYR A 137 27.66 -0.31 13.82
C TYR A 137 28.18 -1.36 12.84
N ALA A 138 28.76 -2.46 13.34
CA ALA A 138 29.33 -3.51 12.52
C ALA A 138 28.27 -4.14 11.61
N GLY A 139 27.12 -4.56 12.16
CA GLY A 139 26.04 -5.19 11.39
C GLY A 139 25.39 -4.27 10.36
N PHE A 140 25.24 -2.97 10.66
CA PHE A 140 24.71 -2.00 9.71
C PHE A 140 25.69 -1.66 8.58
N ILE A 141 26.98 -1.49 8.90
CA ILE A 141 28.01 -1.16 7.90
C ILE A 141 28.21 -2.34 6.96
N THR A 142 28.45 -3.54 7.49
CA THR A 142 28.61 -4.76 6.70
C THR A 142 27.38 -5.06 5.86
N GLY A 143 26.17 -4.91 6.41
CA GLY A 143 24.93 -5.14 5.67
C GLY A 143 24.74 -4.14 4.52
N SER A 144 25.10 -2.87 4.73
CA SER A 144 25.04 -1.83 3.70
C SER A 144 26.08 -2.02 2.60
N VAL A 145 27.30 -2.45 2.97
CA VAL A 145 28.36 -2.80 2.02
C VAL A 145 27.89 -3.96 1.14
N LEU A 146 27.38 -5.04 1.74
CA LEU A 146 26.86 -6.20 1.01
C LEU A 146 25.70 -5.82 0.08
N ALA A 147 24.74 -5.03 0.56
CA ALA A 147 23.61 -4.56 -0.24
C ALA A 147 24.06 -3.68 -1.43
N MET A 148 25.03 -2.78 -1.24
CA MET A 148 25.57 -1.96 -2.34
C MET A 148 26.37 -2.79 -3.35
N SER A 149 27.22 -3.70 -2.86
CA SER A 149 27.99 -4.60 -3.71
C SER A 149 27.08 -5.53 -4.53
N TRP A 150 25.89 -5.86 -4.04
CA TRP A 150 24.91 -6.64 -4.77
C TRP A 150 24.49 -5.98 -6.09
N ASN A 151 24.44 -4.64 -6.18
CA ASN A 151 24.12 -3.95 -7.44
C ASN A 151 25.12 -4.27 -8.56
N LEU A 152 26.41 -4.40 -8.20
CA LEU A 152 27.44 -4.80 -9.15
C LEU A 152 27.25 -6.27 -9.53
N MET A 153 27.09 -7.14 -8.52
CA MET A 153 26.90 -8.58 -8.73
C MET A 153 25.68 -8.84 -9.64
N GLN A 154 24.56 -8.19 -9.37
CA GLN A 154 23.35 -8.34 -10.16
C GLN A 154 23.53 -7.86 -11.59
N LYS A 155 24.28 -6.77 -11.84
CA LYS A 155 24.61 -6.34 -13.21
C LYS A 155 25.41 -7.42 -13.94
N ILE A 156 26.45 -7.96 -13.29
CA ILE A 156 27.29 -9.02 -13.87
C ILE A 156 26.44 -10.25 -14.18
N VAL A 157 25.64 -10.71 -13.22
CA VAL A 157 24.74 -11.86 -13.39
C VAL A 157 23.74 -11.61 -14.52
N ASN A 158 23.13 -10.42 -14.59
CA ASN A 158 22.22 -10.07 -15.68
C ASN A 158 22.94 -10.13 -17.03
N PHE A 159 24.15 -9.57 -17.14
CA PHE A 159 24.94 -9.66 -18.37
C PHE A 159 25.20 -11.11 -18.77
N ILE A 160 25.56 -11.98 -17.83
CA ILE A 160 25.77 -13.42 -18.11
C ILE A 160 24.46 -14.09 -18.53
N ILE A 161 23.32 -13.78 -17.89
CA ILE A 161 22.01 -14.35 -18.24
C ILE A 161 21.55 -13.92 -19.64
N PHE A 162 21.72 -12.64 -19.98
CA PHE A 162 21.28 -12.06 -21.25
C PHE A 162 22.20 -12.45 -22.42
N TYR A 163 23.52 -12.40 -22.21
CA TYR A 163 24.52 -12.54 -23.28
C TYR A 163 25.31 -13.87 -23.24
N GLY A 164 25.09 -14.73 -22.25
CA GLY A 164 25.79 -16.01 -22.11
C GLY A 164 27.25 -15.85 -21.67
N TYR A 165 28.04 -16.93 -21.74
CA TYR A 165 29.46 -16.91 -21.38
C TYR A 165 30.31 -16.04 -22.32
N ASN A 166 29.86 -15.86 -23.56
CA ASN A 166 30.56 -15.08 -24.59
C ASN A 166 30.85 -13.62 -24.15
N ILE A 167 30.03 -13.03 -23.28
CA ILE A 167 30.28 -11.68 -22.77
C ILE A 167 31.52 -11.61 -21.86
N VAL A 168 31.80 -12.70 -21.13
CA VAL A 168 32.97 -12.80 -20.25
C VAL A 168 34.24 -12.88 -21.10
N GLU A 169 34.18 -13.64 -22.19
CA GLU A 169 35.28 -13.75 -23.14
C GLU A 169 35.56 -12.42 -23.85
N VAL A 170 34.51 -11.72 -24.32
CA VAL A 170 34.68 -10.39 -24.92
C VAL A 170 35.25 -9.38 -23.94
N TYR A 171 34.78 -9.38 -22.69
CA TYR A 171 35.38 -8.54 -21.65
C TYR A 171 36.86 -8.88 -21.42
N ALA A 172 37.22 -10.15 -21.29
CA ALA A 172 38.60 -10.58 -21.09
C ALA A 172 39.51 -10.18 -22.26
N ASN A 173 39.04 -10.36 -23.50
CA ASN A 173 39.79 -10.01 -24.70
C ASN A 173 39.97 -8.48 -24.85
N LEU A 174 38.93 -7.69 -24.55
CA LEU A 174 39.03 -6.23 -24.51
C LEU A 174 40.01 -5.74 -23.44
N MET A 175 40.01 -6.35 -22.26
CA MET A 175 40.94 -5.98 -21.19
C MET A 175 42.38 -6.32 -21.56
N ARG A 176 42.66 -7.48 -22.18
CA ARG A 176 43.99 -7.82 -22.70
C ARG A 176 44.44 -6.87 -23.82
N TYR A 177 43.51 -6.43 -24.67
CA TYR A 177 43.81 -5.43 -25.69
C TYR A 177 44.18 -4.08 -25.06
N ALA A 178 43.41 -3.62 -24.07
CA ALA A 178 43.71 -2.39 -23.33
C ALA A 178 45.04 -2.47 -22.57
N GLU A 179 45.37 -3.62 -21.98
CA GLU A 179 46.65 -3.87 -21.30
C GLU A 179 47.84 -3.68 -22.23
N ARG A 180 47.75 -4.22 -23.46
CA ARG A 180 48.77 -4.04 -24.50
C ARG A 180 48.92 -2.57 -24.94
N GLN A 181 47.81 -1.84 -25.06
CA GLN A 181 47.86 -0.42 -25.47
C GLN A 181 48.31 0.53 -24.38
N LEU A 182 47.99 0.25 -23.10
CA LEU A 182 48.30 1.11 -21.97
C LEU A 182 49.63 0.75 -21.28
N HIS A 183 50.31 -0.31 -21.71
CA HIS A 183 51.58 -0.80 -21.13
C HIS A 183 51.48 -1.05 -19.61
N LEU A 184 50.29 -1.42 -19.12
CA LEU A 184 50.04 -1.66 -17.71
C LEU A 184 50.46 -3.09 -17.34
N LYS A 185 51.29 -3.25 -16.29
CA LYS A 185 51.83 -4.56 -15.84
C LYS A 185 50.90 -5.35 -14.90
N PHE A 186 49.65 -4.95 -14.73
CA PHE A 186 48.73 -5.59 -13.79
C PHE A 186 47.76 -6.52 -14.51
N ASN A 187 47.32 -7.56 -13.80
CA ASN A 187 46.31 -8.53 -14.24
C ASN A 187 44.97 -7.80 -14.51
N ALA A 188 44.84 -7.24 -15.72
CA ALA A 188 43.89 -6.18 -16.04
C ALA A 188 42.44 -6.66 -16.01
N VAL A 189 42.21 -7.97 -16.17
CA VAL A 189 40.87 -8.56 -16.27
C VAL A 189 40.03 -8.33 -15.01
N TRP A 190 40.60 -8.39 -13.80
CA TRP A 190 39.81 -8.19 -12.56
C TRP A 190 39.90 -6.79 -11.97
N GLY A 191 40.92 -6.01 -12.36
CA GLY A 191 41.21 -4.69 -11.80
C GLY A 191 40.02 -3.73 -11.78
N PRO A 192 39.35 -3.45 -12.92
CA PRO A 192 38.21 -2.54 -12.98
C PRO A 192 37.03 -3.00 -12.13
N LEU A 193 36.77 -4.30 -12.06
CA LEU A 193 35.70 -4.87 -11.24
C LEU A 193 35.99 -4.70 -9.75
N LEU A 194 37.24 -4.91 -9.32
CA LEU A 194 37.66 -4.70 -7.93
C LEU A 194 37.61 -3.22 -7.54
N ILE A 195 38.06 -2.30 -8.41
CA ILE A 195 37.96 -0.86 -8.16
C ILE A 195 36.49 -0.46 -8.00
N LEU A 196 35.62 -0.93 -8.89
CA LEU A 196 34.19 -0.63 -8.82
C LEU A 196 33.55 -1.22 -7.54
N LEU A 197 33.97 -2.41 -7.13
CA LEU A 197 33.54 -3.03 -5.89
C LEU A 197 33.96 -2.20 -4.66
N ILE A 198 35.19 -1.68 -4.63
CA ILE A 198 35.70 -0.81 -3.57
C ILE A 198 34.87 0.48 -3.50
N ILE A 199 34.58 1.10 -4.65
CA ILE A 199 33.72 2.29 -4.71
C ILE A 199 32.33 1.97 -4.13
N TYR A 200 31.74 0.84 -4.50
CA TYR A 200 30.40 0.46 -4.02
C TYR A 200 30.41 0.16 -2.52
N ALA A 201 31.47 -0.49 -2.02
CA ALA A 201 31.67 -0.70 -0.59
C ALA A 201 31.81 0.63 0.17
N ALA A 202 32.55 1.61 -0.36
CA ALA A 202 32.66 2.94 0.22
C ALA A 202 31.30 3.67 0.27
N PHE A 203 30.51 3.59 -0.82
CA PHE A 203 29.13 4.09 -0.85
C PHE A 203 28.23 3.42 0.20
N GLY A 204 28.37 2.10 0.38
CA GLY A 204 27.62 1.34 1.39
C GLY A 204 27.98 1.76 2.81
N ALA A 205 29.27 1.90 3.11
CA ALA A 205 29.74 2.39 4.40
C ALA A 205 29.26 3.83 4.67
N PHE A 206 29.32 4.72 3.66
CA PHE A 206 28.82 6.07 3.76
C PHE A 206 27.31 6.12 4.06
N ALA A 207 26.50 5.35 3.31
CA ALA A 207 25.06 5.23 3.54
C ALA A 207 24.76 4.72 4.96
N ALA A 208 25.52 3.74 5.45
CA ALA A 208 25.38 3.24 6.81
C ALA A 208 25.65 4.31 7.86
N ILE A 209 26.73 5.09 7.71
CA ILE A 209 27.09 6.18 8.64
C ILE A 209 25.99 7.24 8.67
N VAL A 210 25.48 7.65 7.51
CA VAL A 210 24.38 8.63 7.41
C VAL A 210 23.11 8.08 8.06
N GLY A 211 22.76 6.82 7.79
CA GLY A 211 21.61 6.15 8.39
C GLY A 211 21.72 6.03 9.92
N ILE A 212 22.89 5.70 10.45
CA ILE A 212 23.14 5.60 11.90
C ILE A 212 23.03 6.97 12.56
N ARG A 213 23.67 8.01 11.99
CA ARG A 213 23.60 9.38 12.53
C ARG A 213 22.15 9.89 12.54
N THR A 214 21.42 9.66 11.46
CA THR A 214 20.01 10.06 11.34
C THR A 214 19.12 9.28 12.31
N GLY A 215 19.32 7.97 12.42
CA GLY A 215 18.60 7.09 13.35
C GLY A 215 18.80 7.46 14.81
N LYS A 216 20.02 7.80 15.22
CA LYS A 216 20.29 8.31 16.58
C LYS A 216 19.53 9.61 16.85
N LYS A 217 19.60 10.58 15.93
CA LYS A 217 18.87 11.85 16.06
C LYS A 217 17.36 11.65 16.18
N ILE A 218 16.80 10.64 15.50
CA ILE A 218 15.38 10.25 15.62
C ILE A 218 15.07 9.59 16.98
N ALA A 219 16.00 8.81 17.53
CA ALA A 219 15.82 8.18 18.84
C ALA A 219 15.93 9.20 19.98
N ASP A 220 16.81 10.19 19.85
CA ASP A 220 17.04 11.24 20.84
C ASP A 220 15.93 12.30 20.83
N ASN A 221 15.44 12.67 19.64
CA ASN A 221 14.23 13.49 19.52
C ASN A 221 12.99 12.63 19.84
N LYS A 222 12.56 12.64 21.10
CA LYS A 222 11.17 12.33 21.47
C LYS A 222 10.23 13.37 20.82
N SER A 223 10.04 13.30 19.51
CA SER A 223 9.25 14.28 18.78
C SER A 223 7.79 14.19 19.21
N ASN A 224 7.28 15.27 19.81
CA ASN A 224 5.85 15.52 19.90
C ASN A 224 5.25 15.43 18.48
N PRO A 225 4.09 14.77 18.28
CA PRO A 225 3.43 14.70 16.96
C PRO A 225 2.92 16.03 16.41
N SER A 226 3.13 17.15 17.13
CA SER A 226 2.50 18.44 16.85
C SER A 226 3.36 19.29 15.91
N GLY A 227 2.99 19.37 14.63
CA GLY A 227 3.46 20.46 13.76
C GLY A 227 3.49 20.22 12.25
N TYR A 228 3.28 19.00 11.76
CA TYR A 228 3.21 18.75 10.31
C TYR A 228 1.78 18.44 9.87
N ASP A 229 1.17 19.39 9.15
CA ASP A 229 -0.07 19.17 8.40
C ASP A 229 0.23 18.27 7.21
N PHE A 230 0.19 16.95 7.43
CA PHE A 230 0.24 16.00 6.34
C PHE A 230 -1.02 16.17 5.50
N ARG A 231 -0.85 16.46 4.20
CA ARG A 231 -1.98 16.50 3.27
C ARG A 231 -2.64 15.12 3.27
N LYS A 232 -3.83 15.01 3.87
CA LYS A 232 -4.70 13.86 3.68
C LYS A 232 -4.98 13.78 2.19
N ALA A 233 -4.58 12.68 1.56
CA ALA A 233 -5.05 12.41 0.20
C ALA A 233 -6.57 12.39 0.27
N THR A 234 -7.24 13.24 -0.50
CA THR A 234 -8.69 13.20 -0.68
C THR A 234 -9.01 11.76 -1.06
N THR A 235 -9.68 11.02 -0.18
CA THR A 235 -10.24 9.70 -0.49
C THR A 235 -11.29 9.92 -1.56
N VAL A 236 -10.86 9.99 -2.81
CA VAL A 236 -11.74 9.89 -3.96
C VAL A 236 -12.33 8.48 -3.86
N ALA A 237 -13.59 8.42 -3.45
CA ALA A 237 -14.37 7.20 -3.45
C ALA A 237 -14.31 6.62 -4.86
N THR A 238 -13.46 5.59 -5.03
CA THR A 238 -13.35 4.88 -6.29
C THR A 238 -14.65 4.14 -6.51
N LYS A 239 -15.49 4.64 -7.42
CA LYS A 239 -16.53 3.84 -8.06
C LYS A 239 -15.83 2.63 -8.69
N THR A 240 -15.86 1.51 -7.97
CA THR A 240 -15.25 0.26 -8.43
C THR A 240 -16.30 -0.48 -9.24
N GLU A 241 -16.27 -0.34 -10.56
CA GLU A 241 -16.92 -1.32 -11.42
C GLU A 241 -16.20 -2.67 -11.25
N LYS A 242 -16.87 -3.61 -10.59
CA LYS A 242 -16.44 -5.01 -10.48
C LYS A 242 -16.55 -5.68 -11.86
N SER A 243 -15.54 -5.57 -12.72
CA SER A 243 -15.40 -6.53 -13.82
C SER A 243 -14.62 -7.75 -13.32
N ILE A 244 -15.33 -8.88 -13.17
CA ILE A 244 -14.79 -10.15 -12.69
C ILE A 244 -13.90 -10.74 -13.80
N PHE A 245 -12.58 -10.64 -13.68
CA PHE A 245 -11.67 -11.44 -14.51
C PHE A 245 -11.69 -12.90 -14.01
N SER A 246 -11.81 -13.88 -14.90
CA SER A 246 -11.87 -15.30 -14.56
C SER A 246 -10.47 -15.87 -14.35
N TYR A 247 -9.94 -15.73 -13.14
CA TYR A 247 -8.62 -16.27 -12.76
C TYR A 247 -8.59 -17.81 -12.74
N SER A 248 -7.48 -18.43 -13.17
CA SER A 248 -7.34 -19.89 -13.13
C SER A 248 -5.93 -20.34 -12.73
N ILE A 249 -5.84 -21.22 -11.73
CA ILE A 249 -4.56 -21.82 -11.27
C ILE A 249 -3.92 -22.62 -12.39
N PHE A 250 -4.73 -23.31 -13.20
CA PHE A 250 -4.24 -24.06 -14.35
C PHE A 250 -3.47 -23.15 -15.31
N TRP A 251 -4.00 -21.95 -15.57
CA TRP A 251 -3.36 -20.99 -16.46
C TRP A 251 -2.11 -20.36 -15.85
N LEU A 252 -2.06 -20.15 -14.54
CA LEU A 252 -0.82 -19.74 -13.88
C LEU A 252 0.30 -20.77 -14.10
N VAL A 253 0.03 -22.05 -13.85
CA VAL A 253 1.00 -23.14 -14.04
C VAL A 253 1.35 -23.29 -15.52
N LEU A 254 0.36 -23.27 -16.40
CA LEU A 254 0.58 -23.35 -17.85
C LEU A 254 1.44 -22.18 -18.36
N ASN A 255 1.18 -20.95 -17.93
CA ASN A 255 1.99 -19.79 -18.34
C ASN A 255 3.45 -19.90 -17.84
N LEU A 256 3.65 -20.44 -16.63
CA LEU A 256 5.00 -20.69 -16.10
C LEU A 256 5.72 -21.75 -16.93
N ILE A 257 5.03 -22.84 -17.28
CA ILE A 257 5.56 -23.91 -18.15
C ILE A 257 5.85 -23.39 -19.55
N LEU A 258 4.94 -22.61 -20.16
CA LEU A 258 5.13 -22.04 -21.49
C LEU A 258 6.32 -21.07 -21.52
N MET A 259 6.47 -20.22 -20.48
CA MET A 259 7.60 -19.30 -20.37
C MET A 259 8.93 -20.05 -20.13
N ALA A 260 8.97 -21.01 -19.21
CA ALA A 260 10.18 -21.78 -18.93
C ALA A 260 10.56 -22.70 -20.11
N GLY A 261 9.57 -23.37 -20.72
CA GLY A 261 9.75 -24.28 -21.84
C GLY A 261 10.27 -23.57 -23.10
N THR A 262 9.71 -22.41 -23.45
CA THR A 262 10.23 -21.60 -24.58
C THR A 262 11.67 -21.12 -24.35
N LEU A 263 12.04 -20.81 -23.10
CA LEU A 263 13.41 -20.40 -22.75
C LEU A 263 14.41 -21.56 -22.69
N LEU A 264 14.00 -22.76 -22.26
CA LEU A 264 14.89 -23.93 -22.16
C LEU A 264 15.12 -24.62 -23.51
N LEU A 265 14.14 -24.54 -24.42
CA LEU A 265 14.26 -25.13 -25.75
C LEU A 265 15.14 -24.30 -26.70
N ILE A 266 15.61 -23.13 -26.28
CA ILE A 266 16.52 -22.30 -27.07
C ILE A 266 17.83 -23.08 -27.31
N GLY A 267 18.24 -23.21 -28.58
CA GLY A 267 19.42 -23.98 -28.97
C GLY A 267 19.27 -25.51 -28.93
N GLN A 268 18.17 -26.06 -28.41
CA GLN A 268 17.90 -27.51 -28.43
C GLN A 268 17.08 -27.96 -29.64
N ILE A 269 16.21 -27.07 -30.16
CA ILE A 269 15.40 -27.33 -31.35
C ILE A 269 15.83 -26.42 -32.51
N PRO A 270 15.56 -26.81 -33.77
CA PRO A 270 15.83 -25.97 -34.93
C PRO A 270 15.23 -24.57 -34.78
N PHE A 271 16.03 -23.54 -35.10
CA PHE A 271 15.65 -22.13 -34.92
C PHE A 271 14.26 -21.78 -35.48
N ARG A 272 13.90 -22.31 -36.65
CA ARG A 272 12.58 -22.07 -37.29
C ARG A 272 11.42 -22.58 -36.43
N LEU A 273 11.57 -23.77 -35.85
CA LEU A 273 10.55 -24.36 -34.97
C LEU A 273 10.44 -23.58 -33.66
N TRP A 274 11.57 -23.11 -33.12
CA TRP A 274 11.59 -22.25 -31.95
C TRP A 274 10.86 -20.91 -32.18
N VAL A 275 11.10 -20.25 -33.32
CA VAL A 275 10.39 -19.01 -33.68
C VAL A 275 8.88 -19.23 -33.78
N LEU A 276 8.45 -20.33 -34.40
CA LEU A 276 7.03 -20.68 -34.49
C LEU A 276 6.40 -20.91 -33.11
N LEU A 277 7.10 -21.60 -32.21
CA LEU A 277 6.69 -21.81 -30.82
C LEU A 277 6.52 -20.47 -30.09
N VAL A 278 7.50 -19.56 -30.21
CA VAL A 278 7.44 -18.23 -29.58
C VAL A 278 6.24 -17.43 -30.07
N ILE A 279 6.00 -17.40 -31.39
CA ILE A 279 4.84 -16.70 -31.98
C ILE A 279 3.53 -17.29 -31.45
N ALA A 280 3.40 -18.61 -31.38
CA ALA A 280 2.22 -19.28 -30.86
C ALA A 280 1.95 -18.91 -29.40
N VAL A 281 2.97 -18.93 -28.54
CA VAL A 281 2.85 -18.55 -27.11
C VAL A 281 2.47 -17.08 -26.96
N VAL A 282 3.10 -16.19 -27.72
CA VAL A 282 2.81 -14.75 -27.71
C VAL A 282 1.37 -14.47 -28.17
N LEU A 283 0.87 -15.17 -29.19
CA LEU A 283 -0.51 -15.05 -29.65
C LEU A 283 -1.52 -15.50 -28.60
N VAL A 284 -1.30 -16.65 -27.95
CA VAL A 284 -2.14 -17.13 -26.84
C VAL A 284 -2.19 -16.08 -25.72
N TRP A 285 -1.04 -15.49 -25.37
CA TRP A 285 -0.98 -14.43 -24.38
C TRP A 285 -1.70 -13.15 -24.81
N ALA A 286 -1.50 -12.70 -26.05
CA ALA A 286 -2.13 -11.49 -26.59
C ALA A 286 -3.65 -11.58 -26.63
N LEU A 287 -4.20 -12.73 -27.02
CA LEU A 287 -5.65 -12.96 -27.09
C LEU A 287 -6.28 -13.02 -25.70
N ARG A 288 -5.67 -13.76 -24.77
CA ARG A 288 -6.22 -14.01 -23.44
C ARG A 288 -6.02 -12.84 -22.46
N TYR A 289 -4.86 -12.19 -22.51
CA TYR A 289 -4.45 -11.14 -21.57
C TYR A 289 -4.38 -9.76 -22.22
N ASN A 290 -5.23 -9.51 -23.22
CA ASN A 290 -5.26 -8.27 -24.02
C ASN A 290 -5.24 -7.00 -23.14
N ARG A 291 -5.99 -6.97 -22.02
CA ARG A 291 -5.98 -5.83 -21.08
C ARG A 291 -4.63 -5.57 -20.42
N ALA A 292 -3.95 -6.62 -19.97
CA ALA A 292 -2.66 -6.52 -19.27
C ALA A 292 -1.54 -6.11 -20.24
N LEU A 293 -1.55 -6.72 -21.43
CA LEU A 293 -0.53 -6.52 -22.44
C LEU A 293 -0.67 -5.20 -23.19
N ARG A 294 -1.85 -4.55 -23.17
CA ARG A 294 -2.09 -3.24 -23.79
C ARG A 294 -1.09 -2.17 -23.35
N GLN A 295 -0.57 -2.26 -22.13
CA GLN A 295 0.42 -1.33 -21.59
C GLN A 295 1.80 -1.45 -22.26
N LEU A 296 2.10 -2.63 -22.82
CA LEU A 296 3.34 -2.95 -23.53
C LEU A 296 3.26 -2.62 -25.03
N VAL A 297 2.09 -2.26 -25.58
CA VAL A 297 1.90 -2.01 -27.03
C VAL A 297 2.50 -0.67 -27.49
N LYS A 298 3.22 0.06 -26.63
CA LYS A 298 3.83 1.35 -27.01
C LYS A 298 4.91 1.13 -28.09
N PRO A 299 4.71 1.60 -29.34
CA PRO A 299 5.60 1.28 -30.45
C PRO A 299 7.03 1.82 -30.24
N LYS A 300 7.16 2.97 -29.57
CA LYS A 300 8.44 3.58 -29.25
C LYS A 300 9.35 2.69 -28.39
N PHE A 301 8.78 1.90 -27.47
CA PHE A 301 9.54 0.99 -26.61
C PHE A 301 10.15 -0.14 -27.44
N TRP A 302 9.36 -0.79 -28.29
CA TRP A 302 9.80 -1.92 -29.12
C TRP A 302 10.78 -1.50 -30.21
N ILE A 303 10.55 -0.36 -30.86
CA ILE A 303 11.48 0.16 -31.89
C ILE A 303 12.86 0.41 -31.27
N PHE A 304 12.91 1.10 -30.13
CA PHE A 304 14.17 1.38 -29.44
C PHE A 304 14.88 0.11 -28.97
N PHE A 305 14.10 -0.85 -28.43
CA PHE A 305 14.62 -2.12 -27.93
C PHE A 305 15.22 -3.00 -29.05
N VAL A 306 14.49 -3.14 -30.17
CA VAL A 306 14.94 -3.89 -31.36
C VAL A 306 16.16 -3.23 -31.99
N LEU A 307 16.19 -1.89 -32.04
CA LEU A 307 17.32 -1.15 -32.59
C LEU A 307 18.61 -1.40 -31.79
N ILE A 308 18.55 -1.29 -30.46
CA ILE A 308 19.72 -1.49 -29.59
C ILE A 308 20.25 -2.92 -29.68
N THR A 309 19.37 -3.91 -29.68
CA THR A 309 19.75 -5.33 -29.71
C THR A 309 20.36 -5.73 -31.05
N ILE A 310 19.82 -5.27 -32.18
CA ILE A 310 20.41 -5.49 -33.51
C ILE A 310 21.76 -4.77 -33.60
N LEU A 311 21.86 -3.53 -33.13
CA LEU A 311 23.11 -2.78 -33.14
C LEU A 311 24.19 -3.46 -32.27
N THR A 312 23.79 -4.04 -31.14
CA THR A 312 24.69 -4.81 -30.26
C THR A 312 25.18 -6.08 -30.97
N ALA A 313 24.30 -6.82 -31.64
CA ALA A 313 24.67 -8.01 -32.40
C ALA A 313 25.61 -7.69 -33.58
N LEU A 314 25.39 -6.58 -34.27
CA LEU A 314 26.25 -6.10 -35.36
C LEU A 314 27.64 -5.67 -34.86
N VAL A 315 27.72 -4.96 -33.74
CA VAL A 315 28.99 -4.59 -33.10
C VAL A 315 29.75 -5.84 -32.67
N PHE A 316 29.06 -6.81 -32.08
CA PHE A 316 29.64 -8.07 -31.61
C PHE A 316 30.21 -8.92 -32.76
N SER A 317 29.47 -9.04 -33.87
CA SER A 317 29.92 -9.76 -35.07
C SER A 317 31.18 -9.14 -35.71
N ARG A 318 31.35 -7.81 -35.65
CA ARG A 318 32.55 -7.13 -36.16
C ARG A 318 33.78 -7.24 -35.25
N LEU A 319 33.60 -7.58 -33.99
CA LEU A 319 34.67 -7.70 -32.99
C LEU A 319 35.23 -9.13 -32.89
N GLN A 320 34.50 -10.14 -33.37
CA GLN A 320 34.99 -11.51 -33.47
C GLN A 320 35.86 -11.67 -34.73
N THR A 321 37.00 -12.37 -34.58
CA THR A 321 38.05 -12.52 -35.60
C THR A 321 37.66 -13.47 -36.74
N GLU A 322 36.62 -14.27 -36.55
CA GLU A 322 36.01 -15.08 -37.60
C GLU A 322 34.99 -14.24 -38.37
N SER A 323 35.04 -14.29 -39.69
CA SER A 323 34.14 -13.58 -40.60
C SER A 323 32.70 -14.09 -40.50
N THR A 324 32.03 -13.79 -39.39
CA THR A 324 30.61 -14.06 -39.22
C THR A 324 29.83 -13.24 -40.24
N SER A 325 29.12 -13.94 -41.12
CA SER A 325 28.29 -13.30 -42.16
C SER A 325 27.32 -12.31 -41.50
N LEU A 326 27.09 -11.15 -42.14
CA LEU A 326 26.06 -10.18 -41.73
C LEU A 326 24.70 -10.84 -41.48
N LYS A 327 24.38 -11.92 -42.23
CA LYS A 327 23.16 -12.71 -42.03
C LYS A 327 23.11 -13.42 -40.68
N ALA A 328 24.25 -13.95 -40.20
CA ALA A 328 24.35 -14.60 -38.90
C ALA A 328 24.21 -13.60 -37.75
N ALA A 329 24.82 -12.41 -37.88
CA ALA A 329 24.69 -11.34 -36.89
C ALA A 329 23.24 -10.87 -36.71
N VAL A 330 22.50 -10.72 -37.82
CA VAL A 330 21.08 -10.37 -37.79
C VAL A 330 20.24 -11.49 -37.16
N LEU A 331 20.55 -12.76 -37.47
CA LEU A 331 19.86 -13.91 -36.90
C LEU A 331 20.02 -13.95 -35.36
N ILE A 332 21.23 -13.73 -34.85
CA ILE A 332 21.52 -13.62 -33.41
C ILE A 332 20.74 -12.47 -32.78
N GLY A 333 20.70 -11.30 -33.44
CA GLY A 333 19.91 -10.15 -32.97
C GLY A 333 18.39 -10.43 -32.91
N ILE A 334 17.85 -11.20 -33.86
CA ILE A 334 16.44 -11.63 -33.85
C ILE A 334 16.17 -12.62 -32.71
N GLU A 335 17.06 -13.59 -32.50
CA GLU A 335 16.97 -14.55 -31.41
C GLU A 335 16.93 -13.85 -30.04
N MET A 336 17.83 -12.90 -29.81
CA MET A 336 17.89 -12.10 -28.58
C MET A 336 16.59 -11.30 -28.35
N ASN A 337 16.00 -10.75 -29.42
CA ASN A 337 14.74 -10.00 -29.33
C ASN A 337 13.55 -10.90 -28.99
N LEU A 338 13.43 -12.05 -29.65
CA LEU A 338 12.35 -13.01 -29.39
C LEU A 338 12.39 -13.53 -27.95
N ARG A 339 13.59 -13.82 -27.44
CA ARG A 339 13.79 -14.22 -26.04
C ARG A 339 13.30 -13.15 -25.06
N ALA A 340 13.60 -11.88 -25.33
CA ALA A 340 13.15 -10.78 -24.49
C ALA A 340 11.63 -10.56 -24.54
N ILE A 341 11.00 -10.73 -25.71
CA ILE A 341 9.54 -10.66 -25.86
C ILE A 341 8.85 -11.68 -24.95
N VAL A 342 9.30 -12.93 -25.00
CA VAL A 342 8.79 -14.01 -24.15
C VAL A 342 8.91 -13.65 -22.67
N LEU A 343 10.04 -13.11 -22.26
CA LEU A 343 10.32 -12.77 -20.87
C LEU A 343 9.44 -11.60 -20.39
N ILE A 344 9.34 -10.52 -21.16
CA ILE A 344 8.54 -9.34 -20.81
C ILE A 344 7.03 -9.68 -20.76
N MET A 345 6.52 -10.35 -21.79
CA MET A 345 5.10 -10.74 -21.84
C MET A 345 4.77 -11.82 -20.81
N GLY A 346 5.64 -12.81 -20.63
CA GLY A 346 5.45 -13.91 -19.68
C GLY A 346 5.35 -13.42 -18.24
N PHE A 347 6.23 -12.52 -17.81
CA PHE A 347 6.13 -11.91 -16.47
C PHE A 347 4.86 -11.08 -16.29
N THR A 348 4.41 -10.37 -17.34
CA THR A 348 3.18 -9.57 -17.30
C THR A 348 1.95 -10.47 -17.14
N VAL A 349 1.90 -11.57 -17.90
CA VAL A 349 0.83 -12.55 -17.84
C VAL A 349 0.81 -13.29 -16.50
N LEU A 350 1.95 -13.77 -16.02
CA LEU A 350 2.07 -14.39 -14.70
C LEU A 350 1.62 -13.45 -13.58
N GLY A 351 2.00 -12.17 -13.66
CA GLY A 351 1.57 -11.13 -12.72
C GLY A 351 0.04 -10.99 -12.63
N THR A 352 -0.67 -11.17 -13.75
CA THR A 352 -2.14 -11.09 -13.75
C THR A 352 -2.83 -12.32 -13.14
N GLU A 353 -2.31 -13.53 -13.37
CA GLU A 353 -2.88 -14.76 -12.81
C GLU A 353 -2.52 -14.98 -11.34
N LEU A 354 -1.41 -14.38 -10.86
CA LEU A 354 -1.03 -14.37 -9.44
C LEU A 354 -2.08 -13.72 -8.52
N TYR A 355 -3.03 -12.95 -9.09
CA TYR A 355 -4.13 -12.33 -8.35
C TYR A 355 -5.32 -13.29 -8.08
N ASN A 356 -5.21 -14.57 -8.43
CA ASN A 356 -6.28 -15.54 -8.25
C ASN A 356 -6.78 -15.62 -6.78
N PRO A 357 -8.11 -15.55 -6.52
CA PRO A 357 -8.67 -15.68 -5.17
C PRO A 357 -8.32 -17.00 -4.46
N LYS A 358 -8.03 -18.09 -5.19
CA LYS A 358 -7.53 -19.34 -4.61
C LYS A 358 -6.08 -19.21 -4.12
N ILE A 359 -5.22 -18.50 -4.85
CA ILE A 359 -3.86 -18.15 -4.42
C ILE A 359 -3.95 -17.25 -3.18
N ARG A 360 -4.87 -16.29 -3.16
CA ARG A 360 -5.21 -15.49 -1.96
C ARG A 360 -5.59 -16.37 -0.77
N HIS A 361 -6.44 -17.39 -0.96
CA HIS A 361 -6.79 -18.31 0.12
C HIS A 361 -5.62 -19.18 0.57
N PHE A 362 -4.76 -19.60 -0.36
CA PHE A 362 -3.52 -20.32 -0.05
C PHE A 362 -2.55 -19.46 0.76
N PHE A 363 -2.30 -18.21 0.35
CA PHE A 363 -1.50 -17.26 1.14
C PHE A 363 -2.11 -17.01 2.51
N GLN A 364 -3.44 -16.97 2.63
CA GLN A 364 -4.14 -16.86 3.92
C GLN A 364 -3.95 -18.07 4.84
N LYS A 365 -3.71 -19.27 4.30
CA LYS A 365 -3.37 -20.47 5.08
C LYS A 365 -1.86 -20.67 5.29
N SER A 366 -1.02 -19.88 4.60
CA SER A 366 0.44 -19.96 4.63
C SER A 366 1.06 -19.00 5.67
N ARG A 367 2.37 -19.16 5.94
CA ARG A 367 3.18 -18.27 6.79
C ARG A 367 3.20 -16.80 6.32
N PHE A 368 2.73 -16.53 5.09
CA PHE A 368 2.63 -15.21 4.47
C PHE A 368 1.22 -14.60 4.50
N ARG A 369 0.30 -15.09 5.34
CA ARG A 369 -1.09 -14.59 5.50
C ARG A 369 -1.21 -13.06 5.61
N GLN A 370 -0.20 -12.40 6.17
CA GLN A 370 -0.19 -10.96 6.43
C GLN A 370 0.35 -10.11 5.28
N LEU A 371 1.05 -10.70 4.29
CA LEU A 371 1.63 -9.95 3.18
C LEU A 371 0.58 -9.26 2.30
N PRO A 372 -0.52 -9.92 1.87
CA PRO A 372 -1.55 -9.26 1.04
C PRO A 372 -2.21 -8.06 1.74
N LEU A 373 -2.51 -8.20 3.04
CA LEU A 373 -3.10 -7.14 3.87
C LEU A 373 -2.11 -5.98 4.09
N ALA A 374 -0.82 -6.30 4.27
CA ALA A 374 0.24 -5.29 4.35
C ALA A 374 0.39 -4.51 3.04
N LEU A 375 0.30 -5.19 1.90
CA LEU A 375 0.35 -4.55 0.58
C LEU A 375 -0.86 -3.64 0.35
N GLU A 376 -2.06 -4.07 0.72
CA GLU A 376 -3.28 -3.26 0.66
C GLU A 376 -3.14 -1.94 1.43
N LEU A 377 -2.71 -2.02 2.70
CA LEU A 377 -2.41 -0.85 3.53
C LEU A 377 -1.37 0.06 2.86
N SER A 378 -0.34 -0.55 2.26
CA SER A 378 0.69 0.16 1.54
C SER A 378 0.17 0.86 0.28
N PHE A 379 -0.74 0.24 -0.48
CA PHE A 379 -1.38 0.83 -1.66
C PHE A 379 -2.27 2.01 -1.30
N GLU A 380 -3.05 1.89 -0.22
CA GLU A 380 -3.88 2.98 0.29
C GLU A 380 -3.02 4.18 0.71
N SER A 381 -1.86 3.92 1.30
CA SER A 381 -0.96 4.95 1.82
C SER A 381 0.00 5.53 0.76
N LEU A 382 0.21 4.84 -0.36
CA LEU A 382 1.21 5.23 -1.36
C LEU A 382 0.91 6.60 -2.01
N PRO A 383 -0.31 6.94 -2.45
CA PRO A 383 -0.59 8.25 -3.06
C PRO A 383 -0.32 9.41 -2.12
N ALA A 384 -0.76 9.29 -0.86
CA ALA A 384 -0.49 10.29 0.18
C ALA A 384 1.01 10.41 0.44
N MET A 385 1.74 9.28 0.47
CA MET A 385 3.18 9.31 0.69
C MET A 385 3.93 9.97 -0.46
N VAL A 386 3.58 9.65 -1.71
CA VAL A 386 4.16 10.26 -2.92
C VAL A 386 3.90 11.77 -2.95
N ALA A 387 2.70 12.21 -2.57
CA ALA A 387 2.34 13.62 -2.53
C ALA A 387 3.10 14.43 -1.47
N ASN A 388 3.61 13.77 -0.43
CA ASN A 388 4.33 14.38 0.67
C ASN A 388 5.86 14.11 0.62
N VAL A 389 6.38 13.48 -0.44
CA VAL A 389 7.84 13.37 -0.63
C VAL A 389 8.43 14.76 -0.86
N PRO A 390 9.44 15.19 -0.08
CA PRO A 390 10.07 16.50 -0.27
C PRO A 390 10.78 16.63 -1.62
N ASP A 391 10.87 17.85 -2.13
CA ASP A 391 11.56 18.14 -3.39
C ASP A 391 13.04 17.72 -3.34
N VAL A 392 13.58 17.27 -4.49
CA VAL A 392 14.96 16.76 -4.62
C VAL A 392 16.02 17.75 -4.12
N LYS A 393 15.78 19.06 -4.29
CA LYS A 393 16.68 20.11 -3.78
C LYS A 393 16.80 20.08 -2.25
N SER A 394 15.70 19.81 -1.55
CA SER A 394 15.68 19.70 -0.08
C SER A 394 16.36 18.41 0.40
N LEU A 395 16.17 17.31 -0.34
CA LEU A 395 16.81 16.01 -0.12
C LEU A 395 18.33 16.08 -0.21
N LEU A 396 18.86 16.77 -1.23
CA LEU A 396 20.31 16.95 -1.41
C LEU A 396 20.93 17.84 -0.33
N LYS A 397 20.19 18.85 0.14
CA LYS A 397 20.69 19.78 1.16
C LYS A 397 20.68 19.18 2.56
N ASN A 398 19.64 18.42 2.92
CA ASN A 398 19.46 17.88 4.27
C ASN A 398 18.78 16.48 4.25
N PRO A 399 19.49 15.41 3.84
CA PRO A 399 18.90 14.07 3.70
C PRO A 399 18.34 13.50 5.01
N GLY A 400 18.97 13.82 6.15
CA GLY A 400 18.50 13.36 7.47
C GLY A 400 17.15 13.94 7.90
N VAL A 401 16.82 15.18 7.50
CA VAL A 401 15.54 15.84 7.85
C VAL A 401 14.38 15.20 7.08
N VAL A 402 14.61 14.82 5.83
CA VAL A 402 13.58 14.17 5.00
C VAL A 402 13.23 12.79 5.55
N VAL A 403 14.23 12.03 5.97
CA VAL A 403 14.01 10.73 6.63
C VAL A 403 13.26 10.94 7.96
N GLN A 404 13.55 12.02 8.70
CA GLN A 404 12.79 12.38 9.91
C GLN A 404 11.31 12.66 9.62
N GLN A 405 11.01 13.47 8.60
CA GLN A 405 9.63 13.76 8.17
C GLN A 405 8.88 12.49 7.74
N MET A 406 9.55 11.65 6.95
CA MET A 406 9.02 10.35 6.54
C MET A 406 8.72 9.44 7.75
N MET A 407 9.59 9.44 8.76
CA MET A 407 9.36 8.70 10.00
C MET A 407 8.24 9.30 10.87
N GLN A 408 8.06 10.62 10.88
CA GLN A 408 6.91 11.26 11.55
C GLN A 408 5.58 10.89 10.88
N TYR A 409 5.54 10.86 9.55
CA TYR A 409 4.39 10.35 8.80
C TYR A 409 4.12 8.89 9.14
N ALA A 410 5.19 8.10 9.27
CA ALA A 410 5.11 6.70 9.68
C ALA A 410 4.43 6.55 11.05
N ASP A 411 4.76 7.42 12.00
CA ASP A 411 4.14 7.44 13.33
C ASP A 411 2.69 7.87 13.29
N PHE A 412 2.38 8.94 12.55
CA PHE A 412 1.02 9.42 12.36
C PHE A 412 0.13 8.29 11.81
N ARG A 413 0.56 7.60 10.74
CA ARG A 413 -0.19 6.49 10.16
C ARG A 413 -0.27 5.29 11.10
N LEU A 414 0.81 4.97 11.82
CA LEU A 414 0.78 3.90 12.81
C LEU A 414 -0.18 4.20 13.96
N GLN A 415 -0.27 5.47 14.39
CA GLN A 415 -1.23 5.91 15.41
C GLN A 415 -2.66 5.91 14.88
N GLU A 416 -2.89 6.37 13.66
CA GLU A 416 -4.19 6.31 13.00
C GLU A 416 -4.71 4.87 12.91
N ILE A 417 -3.86 3.93 12.49
CA ILE A 417 -4.21 2.49 12.42
C ILE A 417 -4.43 1.89 13.82
N LYS A 418 -3.63 2.31 14.83
CA LYS A 418 -3.85 1.86 16.20
C LYS A 418 -5.15 2.40 16.77
N ASN A 419 -5.45 3.68 16.54
CA ASN A 419 -6.66 4.33 17.03
C ASN A 419 -7.90 3.76 16.34
N SER A 420 -7.82 3.47 15.04
CA SER A 420 -8.91 2.82 14.31
C SER A 420 -9.20 1.39 14.77
N SER A 421 -8.19 0.69 15.30
CA SER A 421 -8.34 -0.64 15.93
C SER A 421 -8.70 -0.61 17.42
N GLN A 422 -8.74 0.57 18.06
CA GLN A 422 -8.94 0.72 19.51
C GLN A 422 -10.26 1.38 19.91
N THR A 423 -11.02 1.90 18.95
CA THR A 423 -12.33 2.50 19.19
C THR A 423 -13.45 1.47 19.06
N ALA A 424 -14.54 1.69 19.77
CA ALA A 424 -15.76 0.90 19.63
C ALA A 424 -16.21 0.90 18.16
N SER A 425 -16.48 -0.26 17.59
CA SER A 425 -16.98 -0.36 16.21
C SER A 425 -18.37 0.25 16.15
N SER A 426 -18.58 1.25 15.30
CA SER A 426 -19.87 1.92 15.19
C SER A 426 -20.56 1.65 13.85
N VAL A 427 -21.89 1.63 13.88
CA VAL A 427 -22.77 1.61 12.70
C VAL A 427 -23.71 2.79 12.85
N PHE A 428 -23.83 3.60 11.80
CA PHE A 428 -24.70 4.77 11.83
C PHE A 428 -25.97 4.51 11.05
N ILE A 429 -27.10 4.89 11.63
CA ILE A 429 -28.39 5.00 10.96
C ILE A 429 -28.67 6.49 10.77
N THR A 430 -28.96 6.90 9.55
CA THR A 430 -29.28 8.30 9.22
C THR A 430 -30.52 8.37 8.35
N GLY A 431 -31.17 9.52 8.30
CA GLY A 431 -32.36 9.77 7.49
C GLY A 431 -32.99 11.11 7.82
N GLU A 432 -33.88 11.59 6.95
CA GLU A 432 -34.62 12.84 7.15
C GLU A 432 -35.45 12.80 8.45
N ILE A 433 -35.81 13.97 8.96
CA ILE A 433 -36.72 14.09 10.11
C ILE A 433 -38.06 13.43 9.73
N GLY A 434 -38.61 12.57 10.58
CA GLY A 434 -39.85 11.85 10.28
C GLY A 434 -39.72 10.65 9.33
N ALA A 435 -38.51 10.27 8.88
CA ALA A 435 -38.30 9.11 8.00
C ALA A 435 -38.55 7.72 8.65
N GLY A 436 -39.10 7.66 9.86
CA GLY A 436 -39.38 6.40 10.57
C GLY A 436 -38.15 5.74 11.22
N LYS A 437 -37.06 6.49 11.45
CA LYS A 437 -35.79 5.96 12.03
C LYS A 437 -36.01 5.21 13.34
N THR A 438 -36.75 5.79 14.30
CA THR A 438 -37.03 5.15 15.59
C THR A 438 -37.86 3.87 15.42
N THR A 439 -38.84 3.85 14.51
CA THR A 439 -39.62 2.65 14.19
C THR A 439 -38.73 1.55 13.62
N PHE A 440 -37.85 1.91 12.70
CA PHE A 440 -36.89 1.01 12.10
C PHE A 440 -35.85 0.49 13.14
N LEU A 441 -35.42 1.37 14.05
CA LEU A 441 -34.55 1.01 15.17
C LEU A 441 -35.22 -0.02 16.09
N LYS A 442 -36.50 0.16 16.41
CA LYS A 442 -37.29 -0.81 17.21
C LYS A 442 -37.34 -2.19 16.54
N ALA A 443 -37.50 -2.24 15.22
CA ALA A 443 -37.48 -3.51 14.48
C ALA A 443 -36.12 -4.22 14.59
N ILE A 444 -35.01 -3.47 14.49
CA ILE A 444 -33.66 -4.01 14.70
C ILE A 444 -33.48 -4.50 16.14
N ILE A 445 -33.91 -3.72 17.13
CA ILE A 445 -33.86 -4.09 18.56
C ILE A 445 -34.60 -5.40 18.80
N SER A 446 -35.83 -5.52 18.26
CA SER A 446 -36.65 -6.74 18.39
C SER A 446 -35.91 -7.96 17.84
N LYS A 447 -35.36 -7.85 16.62
CA LYS A 447 -34.63 -8.94 15.98
C LYS A 447 -33.35 -9.33 16.75
N LEU A 448 -32.59 -8.36 17.24
CA LEU A 448 -31.41 -8.62 18.07
C LEU A 448 -31.78 -9.32 19.40
N LYS A 449 -32.92 -8.96 20.02
CA LYS A 449 -33.42 -9.66 21.21
C LYS A 449 -33.81 -11.10 20.91
N THR A 450 -34.53 -11.35 19.81
CA THR A 450 -34.95 -12.71 19.44
C THR A 450 -33.77 -13.61 19.08
N GLU A 451 -32.69 -13.03 18.54
CA GLU A 451 -31.43 -13.74 18.24
C GLU A 451 -30.53 -13.92 19.48
N GLY A 452 -30.95 -13.46 20.67
CA GLY A 452 -30.26 -13.68 21.94
C GLY A 452 -29.03 -12.78 22.17
N HIS A 453 -28.94 -11.64 21.48
CA HIS A 453 -27.82 -10.72 21.65
C HIS A 453 -27.98 -9.82 22.89
N SER A 454 -26.89 -9.64 23.64
CA SER A 454 -26.83 -8.66 24.74
C SER A 454 -26.86 -7.24 24.18
N ILE A 455 -27.98 -6.55 24.39
CA ILE A 455 -28.23 -5.18 23.93
C ILE A 455 -28.54 -4.27 25.12
N SER A 456 -27.95 -3.07 25.11
CA SER A 456 -28.19 -2.02 26.09
C SER A 456 -28.35 -0.67 25.38
N GLY A 457 -28.80 0.34 26.11
CA GLY A 457 -28.94 1.70 25.60
C GLY A 457 -30.39 2.13 25.49
N PHE A 458 -30.64 3.12 24.64
CA PHE A 458 -31.87 3.90 24.69
C PHE A 458 -32.37 4.29 23.30
N TYR A 459 -33.69 4.40 23.18
CA TYR A 459 -34.33 5.07 22.03
C TYR A 459 -35.36 6.10 22.50
N SER A 460 -35.66 7.07 21.64
CA SER A 460 -36.58 8.16 21.95
C SER A 460 -37.95 7.89 21.33
N GLU A 461 -38.94 7.58 22.16
CA GLU A 461 -40.32 7.36 21.72
C GLU A 461 -41.09 8.67 21.63
N ARG A 462 -41.69 8.93 20.47
CA ARG A 462 -42.49 10.14 20.21
C ARG A 462 -43.83 10.07 20.94
N ILE A 463 -44.21 11.15 21.61
CA ILE A 463 -45.53 11.34 22.22
C ILE A 463 -46.34 12.29 21.34
N ILE A 464 -47.58 11.90 21.03
CA ILE A 464 -48.47 12.66 20.17
C ILE A 464 -49.74 12.98 20.97
N ASN A 465 -50.06 14.26 21.11
CA ASN A 465 -51.33 14.75 21.63
C ASN A 465 -51.98 15.61 20.54
N ASN A 466 -53.26 15.38 20.24
CA ASN A 466 -54.03 16.15 19.23
C ASN A 466 -53.27 16.30 17.89
N GLU A 467 -52.74 15.19 17.36
CA GLU A 467 -51.96 15.12 16.11
C GLU A 467 -50.61 15.87 16.10
N GLN A 468 -50.27 16.57 17.19
CA GLN A 468 -49.01 17.27 17.35
C GLN A 468 -48.07 16.54 18.32
N THR A 469 -46.75 16.64 18.08
CA THR A 469 -45.76 16.07 19.00
C THR A 469 -45.68 16.86 20.30
N SER A 470 -46.21 16.32 21.39
CA SER A 470 -46.15 16.92 22.72
C SER A 470 -44.81 16.66 23.44
N GLY A 471 -44.04 15.65 23.00
CA GLY A 471 -42.73 15.37 23.58
C GLY A 471 -42.12 14.06 23.14
N TYR A 472 -41.08 13.65 23.86
CA TYR A 472 -40.39 12.39 23.68
C TYR A 472 -40.07 11.76 25.04
N ASP A 473 -40.22 10.44 25.13
CA ASP A 473 -39.77 9.64 26.26
C ASP A 473 -38.52 8.85 25.89
N LEU A 474 -37.55 8.82 26.80
CA LEU A 474 -36.42 7.92 26.70
C LEU A 474 -36.85 6.55 27.22
N VAL A 475 -36.71 5.52 26.39
CA VAL A 475 -37.01 4.14 26.76
C VAL A 475 -35.70 3.40 26.94
N ASP A 476 -35.49 2.82 28.12
CA ASP A 476 -34.40 1.88 28.38
C ASP A 476 -34.69 0.55 27.65
N ILE A 477 -33.76 0.12 26.79
CA ILE A 477 -33.91 -1.10 25.99
C ILE A 477 -33.89 -2.36 26.87
N GLU A 478 -33.11 -2.35 27.96
CA GLU A 478 -32.94 -3.52 28.84
C GLU A 478 -34.16 -3.69 29.74
N SER A 479 -34.53 -2.62 30.46
CA SER A 479 -35.62 -2.69 31.45
C SER A 479 -37.00 -2.36 30.89
N GLY A 480 -37.09 -1.76 29.70
CA GLY A 480 -38.34 -1.23 29.13
C GLY A 480 -38.89 0.01 29.84
N LYS A 481 -38.17 0.56 30.82
CA LYS A 481 -38.64 1.69 31.63
C LYS A 481 -38.63 2.96 30.80
N LYS A 482 -39.73 3.72 30.87
CA LYS A 482 -39.86 5.03 30.23
C LYS A 482 -39.49 6.13 31.21
N THR A 483 -38.73 7.12 30.74
CA THR A 483 -38.39 8.33 31.49
C THR A 483 -38.65 9.54 30.60
N ILE A 484 -39.19 10.61 31.20
CA ILE A 484 -39.44 11.87 30.51
C ILE A 484 -38.11 12.39 29.98
N PHE A 485 -38.05 12.68 28.67
CA PHE A 485 -36.86 13.22 28.03
C PHE A 485 -37.06 14.64 27.54
N LEU A 486 -38.09 14.85 26.72
CA LEU A 486 -38.43 16.14 26.13
C LEU A 486 -39.94 16.40 26.24
N ARG A 487 -40.34 17.64 26.53
CA ARG A 487 -41.74 18.09 26.53
C ARG A 487 -41.86 19.49 25.93
N THR A 488 -43.01 19.81 25.33
CA THR A 488 -43.33 21.16 24.85
C THR A 488 -43.65 22.12 25.99
N GLU A 489 -44.11 21.59 27.11
CA GLU A 489 -44.40 22.32 28.34
C GLU A 489 -43.32 22.02 29.38
N GLY A 490 -42.91 23.02 30.14
CA GLY A 490 -41.86 22.88 31.14
C GLY A 490 -41.61 24.17 31.91
N ASN A 491 -40.73 24.09 32.89
CA ASN A 491 -40.40 25.21 33.77
C ASN A 491 -39.38 26.14 33.10
N VAL A 492 -39.46 27.45 33.36
CA VAL A 492 -38.62 28.50 32.73
C VAL A 492 -37.13 28.29 33.02
N THR A 493 -36.80 27.65 34.13
CA THR A 493 -35.42 27.34 34.55
C THR A 493 -34.80 26.13 33.83
N GLN A 494 -35.58 25.34 33.09
CA GLN A 494 -35.07 24.16 32.37
C GLN A 494 -34.40 24.54 31.05
N GLN A 495 -33.34 23.81 30.70
CA GLN A 495 -32.69 23.98 29.40
C GLN A 495 -33.65 23.64 28.25
N LYS A 496 -33.52 24.37 27.13
CA LYS A 496 -34.34 24.17 25.92
C LYS A 496 -33.51 23.70 24.74
N ILE A 497 -34.14 22.89 23.89
CA ILE A 497 -33.69 22.59 22.54
C ILE A 497 -34.84 22.83 21.55
N GLY A 498 -34.69 23.86 20.72
CA GLY A 498 -35.80 24.34 19.88
C GLY A 498 -37.01 24.68 20.74
N ARG A 499 -38.16 24.05 20.46
CA ARG A 499 -39.42 24.23 21.23
C ARG A 499 -39.57 23.33 22.45
N TYR A 500 -38.60 22.46 22.74
CA TYR A 500 -38.72 21.45 23.78
C TYR A 500 -37.89 21.80 25.02
N TYR A 501 -38.47 21.59 26.20
CA TYR A 501 -37.79 21.59 27.50
C TYR A 501 -37.15 20.23 27.75
N ILE A 502 -35.92 20.25 28.27
CA ILE A 502 -35.09 19.06 28.47
C ILE A 502 -35.16 18.63 29.94
N TYR A 503 -35.43 17.34 30.16
CA TYR A 503 -35.45 16.71 31.47
C TYR A 503 -34.13 15.96 31.72
N PRO A 504 -33.29 16.42 32.67
CA PRO A 504 -31.93 15.91 32.83
C PRO A 504 -31.85 14.48 33.37
N GLU A 505 -32.92 13.97 33.99
CA GLU A 505 -33.00 12.61 34.55
C GLU A 505 -32.72 11.55 33.47
N ALA A 506 -33.17 11.79 32.25
CA ALA A 506 -32.91 10.93 31.10
C ALA A 506 -31.41 10.76 30.81
N PHE A 507 -30.62 11.83 30.91
CA PHE A 507 -29.17 11.77 30.70
C PHE A 507 -28.45 11.05 31.84
N ALA A 508 -28.86 11.30 33.09
CA ALA A 508 -28.27 10.63 34.25
C ALA A 508 -28.46 9.11 34.20
N LEU A 509 -29.65 8.65 33.76
CA LEU A 509 -29.90 7.23 33.51
C LEU A 509 -29.01 6.68 32.40
N ALA A 510 -28.87 7.41 31.30
CA ALA A 510 -28.03 6.98 30.19
C ALA A 510 -26.55 6.85 30.57
N GLU A 511 -26.03 7.80 31.35
CA GLU A 511 -24.67 7.74 31.87
C GLU A 511 -24.45 6.55 32.82
N GLN A 512 -25.42 6.25 33.70
CA GLN A 512 -25.33 5.09 34.59
C GLN A 512 -25.36 3.76 33.82
N SER A 513 -26.15 3.68 32.75
CA SER A 513 -26.18 2.49 31.89
C SER A 513 -24.85 2.32 31.14
N ALA A 514 -24.28 3.38 30.58
CA ALA A 514 -22.95 3.35 29.96
C ALA A 514 -21.84 2.91 30.94
N LYS A 515 -21.90 3.33 32.22
CA LYS A 515 -20.94 2.88 33.24
C LYS A 515 -21.03 1.39 33.55
N ARG A 516 -22.24 0.83 33.54
CA ARG A 516 -22.49 -0.60 33.80
C ARG A 516 -22.23 -1.48 32.58
N PHE A 517 -22.22 -0.88 31.39
CA PHE A 517 -22.04 -1.59 30.14
C PHE A 517 -20.63 -2.18 30.03
N SER A 518 -20.55 -3.51 30.06
CA SER A 518 -19.29 -4.27 30.05
C SER A 518 -19.00 -4.95 28.70
N GLY A 519 -19.97 -4.96 27.77
CA GLY A 519 -19.83 -5.51 26.43
C GLY A 519 -21.16 -5.80 25.75
N GLY A 520 -21.13 -6.04 24.44
CA GLY A 520 -22.32 -6.26 23.61
C GLY A 520 -22.59 -5.10 22.67
N ILE A 521 -23.86 -4.83 22.42
CA ILE A 521 -24.31 -3.74 21.55
C ILE A 521 -24.93 -2.63 22.39
N PHE A 522 -24.43 -1.41 22.23
CA PHE A 522 -25.01 -0.21 22.84
C PHE A 522 -25.70 0.63 21.77
N ILE A 523 -26.95 0.98 22.00
CA ILE A 523 -27.80 1.69 21.03
C ILE A 523 -28.12 3.09 21.57
N LEU A 524 -27.94 4.11 20.73
CA LEU A 524 -28.35 5.48 21.05
C LEU A 524 -29.12 6.08 19.87
N ASP A 525 -30.30 6.60 20.17
CA ASP A 525 -31.13 7.34 19.21
C ASP A 525 -30.88 8.86 19.30
N GLU A 526 -31.11 9.56 18.19
CA GLU A 526 -31.05 11.04 18.08
C GLU A 526 -29.72 11.69 18.49
N VAL A 527 -28.58 11.13 18.08
CA VAL A 527 -27.26 11.78 18.22
C VAL A 527 -27.13 12.94 17.21
N GLY A 528 -26.80 14.14 17.69
CA GLY A 528 -26.69 15.33 16.84
C GLY A 528 -26.12 16.56 17.55
N ARG A 529 -26.85 17.68 17.46
CA ARG A 529 -26.34 19.02 17.84
C ARG A 529 -25.93 19.12 19.31
N LEU A 530 -26.69 18.54 20.24
CA LEU A 530 -26.38 18.61 21.68
C LEU A 530 -25.03 17.98 21.97
N GLU A 531 -24.75 16.83 21.36
CA GLU A 531 -23.50 16.11 21.53
C GLU A 531 -22.32 16.90 20.97
N LEU A 532 -22.52 17.67 19.90
CA LEU A 532 -21.51 18.58 19.35
C LEU A 532 -21.22 19.77 20.27
N GLU A 533 -22.21 20.24 21.03
CA GLU A 533 -22.05 21.28 22.06
C GLU A 533 -21.53 20.74 23.40
N GLY A 534 -21.28 19.42 23.51
CA GLY A 534 -20.78 18.80 24.75
C GLY A 534 -21.88 18.50 25.77
N LYS A 535 -23.14 18.54 25.34
CA LYS A 535 -24.34 18.24 26.13
C LYS A 535 -24.95 16.90 25.66
N GLY A 536 -26.14 16.57 26.17
CA GLY A 536 -26.89 15.41 25.71
C GLY A 536 -26.17 14.09 26.03
N TRP A 537 -25.99 13.25 25.01
CA TRP A 537 -25.28 11.97 25.13
C TRP A 537 -23.75 12.11 25.18
N HIS A 538 -23.19 13.32 25.28
CA HIS A 538 -21.74 13.54 25.19
C HIS A 538 -20.93 12.68 26.17
N ASN A 539 -21.28 12.71 27.46
CA ASN A 539 -20.57 11.94 28.49
C ASN A 539 -20.71 10.42 28.27
N THR A 540 -21.90 9.97 27.90
CA THR A 540 -22.21 8.59 27.53
C THR A 540 -21.34 8.13 26.34
N LEU A 541 -21.29 8.91 25.26
CA LEU A 541 -20.47 8.62 24.09
C LEU A 541 -18.98 8.59 24.43
N MET A 542 -18.48 9.54 25.22
CA MET A 542 -17.08 9.60 25.67
C MET A 542 -16.67 8.37 26.51
N GLN A 543 -17.60 7.77 27.24
CA GLN A 543 -17.35 6.52 27.98
C GLN A 543 -17.38 5.33 27.02
N LEU A 544 -18.41 5.23 26.18
CA LEU A 544 -18.61 4.12 25.26
C LEU A 544 -17.52 4.00 24.19
N THR A 545 -17.02 5.11 23.65
CA THR A 545 -15.96 5.09 22.63
C THR A 545 -14.63 4.52 23.13
N LYS A 546 -14.41 4.52 24.46
CA LYS A 546 -13.22 3.95 25.11
C LYS A 546 -13.31 2.44 25.30
N LEU A 547 -14.50 1.84 25.15
CA LEU A 547 -14.72 0.41 25.36
C LEU A 547 -14.40 -0.37 24.09
N LYS A 548 -13.25 -1.04 24.06
CA LYS A 548 -12.71 -1.77 22.89
C LYS A 548 -13.62 -2.85 22.31
N LYS A 549 -14.50 -3.44 23.12
CA LYS A 549 -15.43 -4.52 22.71
C LYS A 549 -16.86 -4.02 22.50
N ALA A 550 -17.12 -2.73 22.68
CA ALA A 550 -18.45 -2.17 22.48
C ALA A 550 -18.76 -2.07 20.98
N LYS A 551 -19.97 -2.48 20.62
CA LYS A 551 -20.55 -2.24 19.30
C LYS A 551 -21.59 -1.14 19.43
N LEU A 552 -21.39 -0.02 18.75
CA LEU A 552 -22.29 1.13 18.86
C LEU A 552 -23.22 1.19 17.66
N LEU A 553 -24.53 1.22 17.90
CA LEU A 553 -25.52 1.56 16.88
C LEU A 553 -26.04 2.96 17.18
N LEU A 554 -25.62 3.94 16.39
CA LEU A 554 -25.96 5.34 16.60
C LEU A 554 -26.95 5.81 15.52
N VAL A 555 -28.09 6.34 15.92
CA VAL A 555 -28.95 7.10 15.00
C VAL A 555 -28.47 8.53 14.97
N VAL A 556 -27.85 8.94 13.87
CA VAL A 556 -27.21 10.25 13.72
C VAL A 556 -28.00 11.11 12.75
N ARG A 557 -28.26 12.37 13.13
CA ARG A 557 -28.88 13.34 12.22
C ARG A 557 -27.98 13.60 11.01
N LYS A 558 -28.60 13.62 9.82
CA LYS A 558 -27.89 13.64 8.53
C LYS A 558 -26.89 14.78 8.40
N GLU A 559 -27.27 15.97 8.86
CA GLU A 559 -26.45 17.18 8.82
C GLU A 559 -25.22 17.16 9.75
N PHE A 560 -25.22 16.33 10.80
CA PHE A 560 -24.16 16.31 11.82
C PHE A 560 -23.23 15.09 11.74
N GLN A 561 -23.42 14.20 10.75
CA GLN A 561 -22.68 12.93 10.65
C GLN A 561 -21.15 13.12 10.71
N GLN A 562 -20.62 14.00 9.86
CA GLN A 562 -19.17 14.22 9.76
C GLN A 562 -18.59 14.83 11.03
N GLN A 563 -19.30 15.79 11.63
CA GLN A 563 -18.88 16.46 12.85
C GLN A 563 -18.88 15.51 14.05
N ILE A 564 -19.85 14.58 14.12
CA ILE A 564 -19.90 13.55 15.16
C ILE A 564 -18.75 12.54 15.00
N ILE A 565 -18.45 12.13 13.76
CA ILE A 565 -17.29 11.27 13.44
C ILE A 565 -16.00 11.90 13.95
N GLU A 566 -15.79 13.17 13.63
CA GLU A 566 -14.58 13.91 13.99
C GLU A 566 -14.48 14.16 15.50
N LYS A 567 -15.56 14.60 16.14
CA LYS A 567 -15.56 14.94 17.58
C LYS A 567 -15.26 13.73 18.47
N TYR A 568 -15.81 12.56 18.13
CA TYR A 568 -15.70 11.36 18.96
C TYR A 568 -14.66 10.36 18.45
N GLY A 569 -13.94 10.67 17.37
CA GLY A 569 -12.97 9.76 16.75
C GLY A 569 -13.59 8.43 16.31
N LEU A 570 -14.87 8.45 15.94
CA LEU A 570 -15.61 7.26 15.53
C LEU A 570 -15.26 6.90 14.09
N LEU A 571 -15.10 5.62 13.79
CA LEU A 571 -14.95 5.13 12.41
C LEU A 571 -16.13 4.20 12.10
N PRO A 572 -17.26 4.75 11.64
CA PRO A 572 -18.43 3.93 11.36
C PRO A 572 -18.10 2.93 10.25
N ARG A 573 -18.29 1.64 10.52
CA ARG A 573 -18.09 0.57 9.53
C ARG A 573 -18.95 0.81 8.29
N LYS A 574 -20.17 1.32 8.52
CA LYS A 574 -21.11 1.69 7.48
C LYS A 574 -22.11 2.71 8.01
N ILE A 575 -22.55 3.59 7.12
CA ILE A 575 -23.63 4.55 7.35
C ILE A 575 -24.80 4.10 6.47
N PHE A 576 -25.95 3.85 7.10
CA PHE A 576 -27.15 3.40 6.43
C PHE A 576 -28.19 4.51 6.38
N LEU A 577 -28.63 4.86 5.17
CA LEU A 577 -29.70 5.83 4.95
C LEU A 577 -31.05 5.12 5.00
N VAL A 578 -31.88 5.49 5.98
CA VAL A 578 -33.27 5.05 6.11
C VAL A 578 -34.17 6.02 5.35
N SER A 579 -34.92 5.48 4.40
CA SER A 579 -36.05 6.13 3.74
C SER A 579 -37.34 5.37 4.07
N GLN A 580 -38.50 5.95 3.73
CA GLN A 580 -39.82 5.37 3.99
C GLN A 580 -40.02 3.96 3.40
N LEU A 581 -39.17 3.53 2.45
CA LEU A 581 -39.17 2.20 1.80
C LEU A 581 -38.09 1.25 2.38
N SER A 582 -37.76 1.38 3.67
CA SER A 582 -36.73 0.54 4.29
C SER A 582 -37.17 -0.93 4.37
N THR A 583 -36.40 -1.81 3.72
CA THR A 583 -36.71 -3.23 3.53
C THR A 583 -36.04 -4.12 4.59
N GLU A 584 -36.54 -5.34 4.79
CA GLU A 584 -35.89 -6.39 5.60
C GLU A 584 -34.42 -6.64 5.19
N LYS A 585 -34.09 -6.39 3.92
CA LYS A 585 -32.71 -6.45 3.41
C LYS A 585 -31.80 -5.42 4.11
N LEU A 586 -32.30 -4.21 4.34
CA LEU A 586 -31.54 -3.16 5.04
C LEU A 586 -31.33 -3.50 6.51
N GLN A 587 -32.36 -4.04 7.19
CA GLN A 587 -32.26 -4.50 8.57
C GLN A 587 -31.21 -5.61 8.70
N SER A 588 -31.28 -6.62 7.82
CA SER A 588 -30.33 -7.72 7.81
C SER A 588 -28.91 -7.26 7.52
N ALA A 589 -28.72 -6.32 6.59
CA ALA A 589 -27.41 -5.74 6.32
C ALA A 589 -26.82 -4.95 7.51
N ILE A 590 -27.67 -4.24 8.28
CA ILE A 590 -27.24 -3.52 9.49
C ILE A 590 -26.82 -4.52 10.57
N ILE A 591 -27.65 -5.52 10.82
CA ILE A 591 -27.38 -6.57 11.82
C ILE A 591 -26.12 -7.34 11.43
N GLU A 592 -25.94 -7.74 10.17
CA GLU A 592 -24.72 -8.40 9.69
C GLU A 592 -23.49 -7.51 9.92
N THR A 593 -23.54 -6.23 9.55
CA THR A 593 -22.42 -5.29 9.75
C THR A 593 -22.09 -5.05 11.23
N LEU A 594 -23.13 -5.05 12.09
CA LEU A 594 -23.02 -4.87 13.54
C LEU A 594 -22.48 -6.13 14.22
N LEU A 595 -22.92 -7.31 13.78
CA LEU A 595 -22.56 -8.62 14.34
C LEU A 595 -21.24 -9.17 13.83
N GLU A 596 -20.82 -8.78 12.61
CA GLU A 596 -19.49 -9.08 12.05
C GLU A 596 -18.44 -8.93 13.14
N HIS A 597 -17.87 -10.06 13.57
CA HIS A 597 -16.95 -10.06 14.70
C HIS A 597 -15.78 -9.15 14.35
N ASN A 598 -15.36 -8.32 15.32
CA ASN A 598 -13.99 -7.84 15.32
C ASN A 598 -13.14 -9.11 15.48
N HIS A 599 -12.74 -9.71 14.36
CA HIS A 599 -11.85 -10.86 14.40
C HIS A 599 -10.48 -10.31 14.81
N PHE A 600 -10.29 -10.17 16.11
CA PHE A 600 -9.02 -9.83 16.75
C PHE A 600 -8.15 -11.07 16.89
#